data_AF-E8QUT8-F1
#
_entry.id   AF-E8QUT8-F1
#
_cell.length_a   1.000
_cell.length_b   1.000
_cell.length_c   1.000
_cell.angle_alpha   90.00
_cell.angle_beta   90.00
_cell.angle_gamma   90.00
#
_symmetry.space_group_name_H-M   'P 1'
#
loop_
_entity.id
_entity.type
_entity.pdbx_description
1 polymer ?
#
loop_
_entity_poly.entity_id
_entity_poly.type
_entity_poly.pdbx_seq_one_letter_code
_entity_poly.pdbx_strand_id
1 'polypeptide(L)'
;MKTNEAQFYEVLENLFIGVKIEDQPENLLNPNAKAVKNGMINLMKAKSQYYHHKKQELKKLIDSKCQNNNDLKEELFDKLYSFFKRYFSANGGIYFNDTPLYDSLYTKSDYEKCSLKKDTALFYKTKDLYYVKSETIYKDFAFELEGILFNFDASSLESKKNNEKTDLVFHLENIDQETNTLNFKVTLSSKGSQTKISEILKECSNQGIKLDEEVLKKALVKFKRQGELDFFIHKNALGFLKEQLDLYLFEYLFKEISVFTKERLDGINIIKEVALEVIVLVSEFENELCKIWNKPRFVMNSHFIVSLDKLKAKNYDLNKITNHPNYPKQVKEWQDLNLKTTDNLLENEFLPLDTIYFKDLEEEIKNQFNENEINGTLIKSENYQALNSLKNRYKEAIDCIYIDPPYNTQNNEFIYADRFKRSSWLTMMTNRLELAQYLLNDKGVAFVSIDDNEQAYCKVLMDEIFNGGGG
;
A
#
# COMPACT_ATOMS: atom_id res chain seq x y z
N MET A 1 -26.39 9.88 19.98
CA MET A 1 -24.94 9.66 20.13
C MET A 1 -24.70 8.16 20.26
N LYS A 2 -23.63 7.61 19.65
CA LYS A 2 -23.23 6.20 19.86
C LYS A 2 -22.68 6.04 21.28
N THR A 3 -22.86 4.87 21.91
CA THR A 3 -22.26 4.55 23.22
C THR A 3 -20.73 4.34 23.08
N ASN A 4 -19.97 4.54 24.16
CA ASN A 4 -18.51 4.31 24.16
C ASN A 4 -18.16 2.86 23.77
N GLU A 5 -18.98 1.90 24.19
CA GLU A 5 -18.86 0.50 23.77
C GLU A 5 -18.99 0.35 22.24
N ALA A 6 -20.01 0.97 21.64
CA ALA A 6 -20.21 0.92 20.19
C ALA A 6 -19.05 1.60 19.44
N GLN A 7 -18.55 2.72 19.96
CA GLN A 7 -17.40 3.43 19.37
C GLN A 7 -16.10 2.63 19.46
N PHE A 8 -15.84 1.96 20.58
CA PHE A 8 -14.67 1.10 20.73
C PHE A 8 -14.70 -0.07 19.73
N TYR A 9 -15.84 -0.78 19.64
CA TYR A 9 -15.95 -1.88 18.68
C TYR A 9 -15.90 -1.39 17.22
N GLU A 10 -16.42 -0.20 16.92
CA GLU A 10 -16.29 0.42 15.60
C GLU A 10 -14.82 0.72 15.24
N VAL A 11 -14.02 1.20 16.18
CA VAL A 11 -12.57 1.42 15.98
C VAL A 11 -11.85 0.11 15.63
N LEU A 12 -12.15 -0.98 16.35
CA LEU A 12 -11.59 -2.29 16.03
C LEU A 12 -12.12 -2.85 14.71
N GLU A 13 -13.41 -2.68 14.43
CA GLU A 13 -14.03 -3.14 13.19
C GLU A 13 -13.42 -2.42 11.98
N ASN A 14 -13.17 -1.11 12.09
CA ASN A 14 -12.47 -0.34 11.06
C ASN A 14 -11.03 -0.81 10.83
N LEU A 15 -10.31 -1.21 11.89
CA LEU A 15 -8.94 -1.72 11.77
C LEU A 15 -8.86 -3.03 10.96
N PHE A 16 -9.76 -3.96 11.26
CA PHE A 16 -9.76 -5.29 10.65
C PHE A 16 -10.61 -5.37 9.39
N ILE A 17 -11.87 -4.99 9.45
CA ILE A 17 -12.82 -5.14 8.35
C ILE A 17 -12.66 -4.00 7.34
N GLY A 18 -12.28 -2.80 7.81
CA GLY A 18 -12.48 -1.59 7.02
C GLY A 18 -13.96 -1.46 6.62
N VAL A 19 -14.25 -0.99 5.41
CA VAL A 19 -15.64 -0.99 4.90
C VAL A 19 -16.04 -2.42 4.52
N LYS A 20 -17.13 -2.94 5.11
CA LYS A 20 -17.73 -4.26 4.81
C LYS A 20 -17.71 -4.55 3.31
N ILE A 21 -17.01 -5.61 2.92
CA ILE A 21 -17.18 -6.20 1.59
C ILE A 21 -18.35 -7.15 1.77
N GLU A 22 -19.54 -6.74 1.34
CA GLU A 22 -20.69 -7.64 1.37
C GLU A 22 -20.34 -8.92 0.61
N ASP A 23 -20.58 -10.07 1.24
CA ASP A 23 -20.59 -11.37 0.58
C ASP A 23 -21.81 -11.43 -0.36
N GLN A 24 -21.81 -10.62 -1.42
CA GLN A 24 -22.68 -10.93 -2.54
C GLN A 24 -21.98 -12.00 -3.38
N PRO A 25 -22.69 -13.09 -3.72
CA PRO A 25 -22.19 -14.05 -4.67
C PRO A 25 -21.96 -13.34 -6.01
N GLU A 26 -20.96 -13.85 -6.73
CA GLU A 26 -20.92 -13.90 -8.18
C GLU A 26 -22.15 -13.27 -8.86
N ASN A 27 -21.92 -12.12 -9.48
CA ASN A 27 -22.72 -11.54 -10.55
C ASN A 27 -23.83 -12.51 -11.05
N LEU A 28 -25.10 -12.27 -10.69
CA LEU A 28 -26.27 -13.12 -11.00
C LEU A 28 -26.46 -13.40 -12.50
N LEU A 29 -25.65 -12.77 -13.37
CA LEU A 29 -25.66 -12.89 -14.82
C LEU A 29 -24.42 -13.59 -15.41
N ASN A 30 -23.41 -13.95 -14.60
CA ASN A 30 -22.19 -14.59 -15.11
C ASN A 30 -21.60 -15.62 -14.13
N PRO A 31 -22.02 -16.90 -14.20
CA PRO A 31 -21.47 -17.99 -13.38
C PRO A 31 -20.02 -18.38 -13.74
N ASN A 32 -19.39 -17.69 -14.69
CA ASN A 32 -17.98 -17.89 -15.08
C ASN A 32 -17.11 -16.64 -14.79
N ALA A 33 -17.58 -15.69 -13.99
CA ALA A 33 -16.75 -14.58 -13.55
C ALA A 33 -15.56 -15.14 -12.76
N LYS A 34 -14.37 -15.18 -13.38
CA LYS A 34 -13.11 -15.52 -12.69
C LYS A 34 -13.06 -14.66 -11.43
N ALA A 35 -13.15 -15.30 -10.25
CA ALA A 35 -12.91 -14.65 -8.98
C ALA A 35 -11.68 -13.75 -9.15
N VAL A 36 -11.89 -12.43 -9.03
CA VAL A 36 -10.82 -11.45 -9.17
C VAL A 36 -9.77 -11.87 -8.14
N LYS A 37 -8.66 -12.42 -8.60
CA LYS A 37 -7.53 -12.89 -7.77
C LYS A 37 -6.82 -11.67 -7.19
N ASN A 38 -7.51 -10.88 -6.37
CA ASN A 38 -6.95 -9.71 -5.72
C ASN A 38 -6.50 -10.11 -4.31
N GLY A 39 -5.20 -10.02 -4.06
CA GLY A 39 -4.61 -10.32 -2.75
C GLY A 39 -5.17 -9.46 -1.62
N MET A 40 -5.56 -8.21 -1.90
CA MET A 40 -6.14 -7.30 -0.91
C MET A 40 -7.57 -7.71 -0.50
N ILE A 41 -8.38 -8.22 -1.43
CA ILE A 41 -9.73 -8.74 -1.10
C ILE A 41 -9.62 -9.97 -0.20
N ASN A 42 -8.72 -10.90 -0.52
CA ASN A 42 -8.47 -12.07 0.32
C ASN A 42 -7.95 -11.68 1.71
N LEU A 43 -7.08 -10.67 1.79
CA LEU A 43 -6.60 -10.10 3.04
C LEU A 43 -7.74 -9.51 3.88
N MET A 44 -8.62 -8.71 3.28
CA MET A 44 -9.78 -8.12 3.95
C MET A 44 -10.74 -9.20 4.49
N LYS A 45 -10.98 -10.26 3.70
CA LYS A 45 -11.77 -11.42 4.15
C LYS A 45 -11.12 -12.12 5.35
N ALA A 46 -9.82 -12.38 5.29
CA ALA A 46 -9.07 -12.99 6.39
C ALA A 46 -9.09 -12.13 7.67
N LYS A 47 -8.89 -10.80 7.53
CA LYS A 47 -9.00 -9.84 8.65
C LYS A 47 -10.37 -9.90 9.31
N SER A 48 -11.43 -9.89 8.50
CA SER A 48 -12.82 -9.93 8.97
C SER A 48 -13.13 -11.21 9.75
N GLN A 49 -12.76 -12.37 9.20
CA GLN A 49 -12.95 -13.67 9.86
C GLN A 49 -12.19 -13.77 11.18
N TYR A 50 -10.92 -13.35 11.20
CA TYR A 50 -10.10 -13.31 12.41
C TYR A 50 -10.74 -12.45 13.50
N TYR A 51 -11.15 -11.23 13.16
CA TYR A 51 -11.78 -10.31 14.11
C TYR A 51 -13.13 -10.83 14.61
N HIS A 52 -13.97 -11.42 13.76
CA HIS A 52 -15.28 -11.94 14.18
C HIS A 52 -15.13 -13.01 15.28
N HIS A 53 -14.17 -13.91 15.11
CA HIS A 53 -13.87 -14.93 16.12
C HIS A 53 -13.35 -14.29 17.42
N LYS A 54 -12.34 -13.40 17.32
CA LYS A 54 -11.70 -12.77 18.48
C LYS A 54 -12.60 -11.78 19.23
N LYS A 55 -13.53 -11.10 18.54
CA LYS A 55 -14.53 -10.20 19.15
C LYS A 55 -15.40 -10.92 20.17
N GLN A 56 -15.75 -12.19 19.92
CA GLN A 56 -16.55 -12.99 20.85
C GLN A 56 -15.76 -13.34 22.12
N GLU A 57 -14.47 -13.67 21.98
CA GLU A 57 -13.57 -13.93 23.12
C GLU A 57 -13.38 -12.67 23.98
N LEU A 58 -13.12 -11.53 23.33
CA LEU A 58 -12.95 -10.24 23.99
C LEU A 58 -14.20 -9.81 24.77
N LYS A 59 -15.40 -10.00 24.19
CA LYS A 59 -16.67 -9.73 24.88
C LYS A 59 -16.79 -10.54 26.17
N LYS A 60 -16.55 -11.85 26.10
CA LYS A 60 -16.59 -12.73 27.28
C LYS A 60 -15.59 -12.31 28.35
N LEU A 61 -14.38 -11.91 27.96
CA LEU A 61 -13.35 -11.42 28.88
C LEU A 61 -13.81 -10.14 29.60
N ILE A 62 -14.28 -9.13 28.83
CA ILE A 62 -14.74 -7.86 29.39
C ILE A 62 -15.91 -8.08 30.34
N ASP A 63 -16.90 -8.87 29.92
CA ASP A 63 -18.07 -9.17 30.75
C ASP A 63 -17.67 -9.91 32.03
N SER A 64 -16.68 -10.80 31.98
CA SER A 64 -16.15 -11.49 33.16
C SER A 64 -15.36 -10.58 34.10
N LYS A 65 -14.61 -9.60 33.58
CA LYS A 65 -13.77 -8.69 34.37
C LYS A 65 -14.57 -7.54 35.00
N CYS A 66 -15.69 -7.16 34.39
CA CYS A 66 -16.55 -6.07 34.85
C CYS A 66 -17.83 -6.56 35.55
N GLN A 67 -17.91 -7.84 35.94
CA GLN A 67 -19.12 -8.38 36.58
C GLN A 67 -19.55 -7.52 37.77
N ASN A 68 -20.79 -7.02 37.72
CA ASN A 68 -21.46 -6.23 38.76
C ASN A 68 -20.97 -4.77 38.94
N ASN A 69 -20.16 -4.22 38.03
CA ASN A 69 -19.75 -2.80 38.08
C ASN A 69 -19.94 -2.12 36.72
N ASN A 70 -21.13 -1.53 36.52
CA ASN A 70 -21.48 -0.82 35.29
C ASN A 70 -20.64 0.44 35.07
N ASP A 71 -20.30 1.15 36.14
CA ASP A 71 -19.49 2.38 36.06
C ASP A 71 -18.07 2.06 35.56
N LEU A 72 -17.46 0.99 36.09
CA LEU A 72 -16.16 0.50 35.61
C LEU A 72 -16.24 0.03 34.15
N LYS A 73 -17.36 -0.60 33.75
CA LYS A 73 -17.55 -1.05 32.36
C LYS A 73 -17.64 0.13 31.39
N GLU A 74 -18.36 1.18 31.76
CA GLU A 74 -18.47 2.40 30.95
C GLU A 74 -17.13 3.12 30.84
N GLU A 75 -16.42 3.28 31.96
CA GLU A 75 -15.08 3.86 31.99
C GLU A 75 -14.06 3.04 31.19
N LEU A 76 -14.11 1.71 31.31
CA LEU A 76 -13.27 0.81 30.53
C LEU A 76 -13.44 1.10 29.03
N PHE A 77 -14.68 1.15 28.53
CA PHE A 77 -14.91 1.42 27.11
C PHE A 77 -14.50 2.84 26.69
N ASP A 78 -14.70 3.84 27.54
CA ASP A 78 -14.20 5.20 27.29
C ASP A 78 -12.67 5.21 27.13
N LYS A 79 -11.95 4.56 28.05
CA LYS A 79 -10.48 4.52 28.05
C LYS A 79 -9.92 3.67 26.93
N LEU A 80 -10.54 2.54 26.60
CA LEU A 80 -10.17 1.74 25.43
C LEU A 80 -10.41 2.53 24.13
N TYR A 81 -11.57 3.13 23.95
CA TYR A 81 -11.87 3.93 22.75
C TYR A 81 -10.90 5.10 22.59
N SER A 82 -10.72 5.89 23.64
CA SER A 82 -9.86 7.08 23.63
C SER A 82 -8.39 6.75 23.42
N PHE A 83 -7.91 5.59 23.88
CA PHE A 83 -6.58 5.06 23.58
C PHE A 83 -6.47 4.60 22.12
N PHE A 84 -7.28 3.62 21.70
CA PHE A 84 -7.09 2.97 20.40
C PHE A 84 -7.40 3.87 19.20
N LYS A 85 -8.34 4.83 19.31
CA LYS A 85 -8.62 5.78 18.22
C LYS A 85 -7.41 6.63 17.82
N ARG A 86 -6.48 6.86 18.76
CA ARG A 86 -5.22 7.61 18.54
C ARG A 86 -4.27 6.83 17.65
N TYR A 87 -4.34 5.49 17.68
CA TYR A 87 -3.36 4.62 17.06
C TYR A 87 -3.89 3.80 15.89
N PHE A 88 -5.21 3.64 15.77
CA PHE A 88 -5.83 2.88 14.69
C PHE A 88 -6.42 3.82 13.65
N SER A 89 -5.92 3.65 12.43
CA SER A 89 -6.36 4.41 11.27
C SER A 89 -7.53 3.73 10.56
N ALA A 90 -8.36 4.52 9.89
CA ALA A 90 -9.55 4.03 9.20
C ALA A 90 -9.25 3.07 8.04
N ASN A 91 -8.02 3.08 7.52
CA ASN A 91 -7.52 2.20 6.46
C ASN A 91 -6.86 0.92 7.00
N GLY A 92 -6.93 0.67 8.32
CA GLY A 92 -6.47 -0.58 8.90
C GLY A 92 -4.97 -0.62 9.21
N GLY A 93 -4.31 0.54 9.32
CA GLY A 93 -2.93 0.66 9.77
C GLY A 93 -2.84 1.06 11.25
N ILE A 94 -1.76 0.66 11.90
CA ILE A 94 -1.43 0.99 13.29
C ILE A 94 -0.28 1.99 13.28
N TYR A 95 -0.49 3.20 13.74
CA TYR A 95 0.50 4.29 13.86
C TYR A 95 -0.16 5.49 14.54
N PHE A 96 0.55 6.59 14.78
CA PHE A 96 -0.05 7.83 15.32
C PHE A 96 -1.09 8.45 14.37
N ASN A 97 -2.32 7.94 14.42
CA ASN A 97 -3.44 8.33 13.58
C ASN A 97 -4.01 9.69 14.01
N ASP A 98 -4.29 9.84 15.30
CA ASP A 98 -4.79 11.08 15.88
C ASP A 98 -3.94 11.47 17.09
N THR A 99 -3.48 12.72 17.11
CA THR A 99 -2.70 13.30 18.20
C THR A 99 -3.33 14.65 18.51
N PRO A 100 -4.16 14.76 19.57
CA PRO A 100 -4.78 16.03 19.93
C PRO A 100 -3.72 17.13 20.11
N LEU A 101 -4.02 18.35 19.63
CA LEU A 101 -3.11 19.51 19.68
C LEU A 101 -2.58 19.86 21.08
N TYR A 102 -3.25 19.41 22.14
CA TYR A 102 -2.86 19.62 23.54
C TYR A 102 -2.07 18.45 24.15
N ASP A 103 -2.10 17.27 23.51
CA ASP A 103 -1.36 16.05 23.91
C ASP A 103 -0.06 15.95 23.09
N SER A 104 0.59 17.08 22.82
CA SER A 104 1.92 17.13 22.20
C SER A 104 2.93 16.44 23.12
N LEU A 105 3.03 15.11 23.01
CA LEU A 105 4.01 14.25 23.69
C LEU A 105 5.45 14.69 23.37
N TYR A 106 5.61 15.38 22.24
CA TYR A 106 6.81 16.12 21.86
C TYR A 106 6.43 17.60 21.83
N THR A 107 6.98 18.33 22.79
CA THR A 107 6.53 19.61 23.34
C THR A 107 6.39 20.80 22.38
N LYS A 108 5.57 21.75 22.83
CA LYS A 108 5.41 23.16 22.39
C LYS A 108 6.62 24.08 22.70
N SER A 109 7.82 23.54 22.84
CA SER A 109 9.01 24.30 23.25
C SER A 109 10.04 24.31 22.13
N ASP A 110 10.45 25.51 21.69
CA ASP A 110 11.41 25.71 20.59
C ASP A 110 12.79 25.10 20.85
N TYR A 111 13.13 24.69 22.08
CA TYR A 111 14.37 23.98 22.36
C TYR A 111 14.22 23.20 23.66
N GLU A 112 14.42 21.89 23.68
CA GLU A 112 14.92 21.24 24.90
C GLU A 112 15.69 19.91 24.67
N LYS A 113 17.01 20.02 24.90
CA LYS A 113 17.94 19.11 25.59
C LYS A 113 18.03 17.64 25.14
N CYS A 114 18.89 17.50 24.13
CA CYS A 114 19.83 16.43 23.78
C CYS A 114 20.02 15.25 24.75
N SER A 115 19.62 14.05 24.29
CA SER A 115 20.29 12.78 24.55
C SER A 115 21.23 12.45 23.38
N LEU A 116 22.47 12.04 23.67
CA LEU A 116 23.59 12.05 22.72
C LEU A 116 23.67 10.89 21.70
N LYS A 117 22.67 10.00 21.56
CA LYS A 117 22.75 8.93 20.53
C LYS A 117 21.45 8.48 19.84
N LYS A 118 20.26 8.73 20.38
CA LYS A 118 19.00 8.19 19.81
C LYS A 118 17.90 9.22 19.50
N ASP A 119 17.95 10.41 20.11
CA ASP A 119 16.89 11.42 19.99
C ASP A 119 17.09 12.40 18.82
N THR A 120 18.14 12.21 18.01
CA THR A 120 18.36 12.97 16.76
C THR A 120 17.78 12.26 15.53
N ALA A 121 17.12 11.12 15.71
CA ALA A 121 16.48 10.42 14.60
C ALA A 121 15.23 11.19 14.16
N LEU A 122 15.06 11.36 12.85
CA LEU A 122 13.80 11.88 12.30
C LEU A 122 12.65 11.00 12.78
N PHE A 123 11.79 11.57 13.61
CA PHE A 123 10.53 10.96 13.97
C PHE A 123 9.49 11.35 12.93
N TYR A 124 8.96 10.36 12.23
CA TYR A 124 7.78 10.49 11.40
C TYR A 124 6.86 9.32 11.65
N LYS A 125 5.55 9.58 11.58
CA LYS A 125 4.48 8.68 12.05
C LYS A 125 4.55 7.26 11.45
N THR A 126 5.20 7.10 10.31
CA THR A 126 5.24 5.88 9.52
C THR A 126 6.61 5.18 9.50
N LYS A 127 7.56 5.59 10.36
CA LYS A 127 8.94 5.06 10.39
C LYS A 127 9.00 3.53 10.56
N ASP A 128 8.23 2.99 11.50
CA ASP A 128 8.22 1.56 11.83
C ASP A 128 7.17 0.78 11.03
N LEU A 129 6.82 1.28 9.85
CA LEU A 129 5.85 0.64 8.98
C LEU A 129 6.54 0.03 7.75
N TYR A 130 5.95 -1.03 7.22
CA TYR A 130 6.12 -1.41 5.83
C TYR A 130 5.15 -0.61 4.98
N TYR A 131 5.68 0.11 4.00
CA TYR A 131 4.89 0.69 2.94
C TYR A 131 4.44 -0.43 2.01
N VAL A 132 3.15 -0.74 2.07
CA VAL A 132 2.52 -1.65 1.12
C VAL A 132 1.79 -0.77 0.13
N LYS A 133 2.23 -0.85 -1.11
CA LYS A 133 1.55 -0.18 -2.19
C LYS A 133 0.11 -0.70 -2.26
N SER A 134 -0.85 0.10 -1.82
CA SER A 134 -2.26 -0.21 -1.95
C SER A 134 -2.65 -0.01 -3.42
N GLU A 135 -3.18 -1.06 -4.02
CA GLU A 135 -4.11 -0.82 -5.13
C GLU A 135 -5.31 -0.10 -4.54
N THR A 136 -5.66 1.02 -5.16
CA THR A 136 -6.92 1.68 -4.85
C THR A 136 -8.07 0.70 -5.09
N ILE A 137 -8.73 0.25 -4.03
CA ILE A 137 -10.02 -0.41 -4.11
C ILE A 137 -11.07 0.69 -4.02
N TYR A 138 -11.61 1.08 -5.16
CA TYR A 138 -12.80 1.92 -5.20
C TYR A 138 -13.99 1.12 -4.69
N LYS A 139 -14.79 1.72 -3.81
CA LYS A 139 -16.02 1.14 -3.31
C LYS A 139 -17.20 1.98 -3.80
N ASP A 140 -18.36 1.35 -3.80
CA ASP A 140 -19.61 2.05 -4.01
C ASP A 140 -19.71 3.14 -2.94
N PHE A 141 -20.05 4.35 -3.36
CA PHE A 141 -19.95 5.51 -2.49
C PHE A 141 -21.03 6.50 -2.83
N ALA A 142 -21.85 6.81 -1.83
CA ALA A 142 -22.90 7.80 -1.94
C ALA A 142 -22.67 8.94 -0.93
N PHE A 143 -22.86 10.18 -1.37
CA PHE A 143 -22.84 11.33 -0.48
C PHE A 143 -23.64 12.49 -1.04
N GLU A 144 -24.17 13.32 -0.15
CA GLU A 144 -24.84 14.56 -0.52
C GLU A 144 -23.84 15.71 -0.65
N LEU A 145 -24.05 16.56 -1.65
CA LEU A 145 -23.31 17.81 -1.85
C LEU A 145 -24.27 18.84 -2.47
N GLU A 146 -24.44 20.00 -1.82
CA GLU A 146 -25.33 21.09 -2.27
C GLU A 146 -26.78 20.63 -2.54
N GLY A 147 -27.31 19.72 -1.73
CA GLY A 147 -28.69 19.21 -1.86
C GLY A 147 -28.90 18.16 -2.96
N ILE A 148 -27.82 17.70 -3.60
CA ILE A 148 -27.83 16.63 -4.62
C ILE A 148 -27.12 15.40 -4.05
N LEU A 149 -27.77 14.24 -4.14
CA LEU A 149 -27.16 12.97 -3.74
C LEU A 149 -26.35 12.41 -4.91
N PHE A 150 -25.05 12.24 -4.72
CA PHE A 150 -24.17 11.60 -5.70
C PHE A 150 -23.95 10.16 -5.29
N ASN A 151 -24.32 9.21 -6.14
CA ASN A 151 -24.08 7.80 -5.93
C ASN A 151 -23.13 7.26 -7.01
N PHE A 152 -22.11 6.52 -6.60
CA PHE A 152 -21.09 5.98 -7.50
C PHE A 152 -21.03 4.46 -7.33
N ASP A 153 -21.23 3.73 -8.43
CA ASP A 153 -21.07 2.28 -8.57
C ASP A 153 -19.65 1.97 -9.07
N ALA A 154 -18.88 1.30 -8.22
CA ALA A 154 -17.51 0.87 -8.44
C ALA A 154 -17.39 -0.64 -8.74
N SER A 155 -18.50 -1.38 -8.80
CA SER A 155 -18.54 -2.85 -8.95
C SER A 155 -17.82 -3.36 -10.20
N SER A 156 -17.72 -2.54 -11.24
CA SER A 156 -17.07 -2.87 -12.51
C SER A 156 -15.57 -2.53 -12.59
N LEU A 157 -14.99 -1.97 -11.53
CA LEU A 157 -13.56 -1.62 -11.50
C LEU A 157 -12.70 -2.85 -11.20
N GLU A 158 -11.94 -3.30 -12.20
CA GLU A 158 -10.88 -4.28 -11.98
C GLU A 158 -9.66 -3.63 -11.30
N SER A 159 -8.91 -4.41 -10.52
CA SER A 159 -7.66 -3.94 -9.91
C SER A 159 -6.61 -3.54 -10.96
N LYS A 160 -5.86 -2.46 -10.67
CA LYS A 160 -4.72 -2.04 -11.49
C LYS A 160 -3.66 -3.15 -11.49
N LYS A 161 -3.22 -3.61 -12.67
CA LYS A 161 -2.15 -4.62 -12.77
C LYS A 161 -0.76 -4.10 -12.39
N ASN A 162 -0.49 -2.80 -12.54
CA ASN A 162 0.84 -2.16 -12.41
C ASN A 162 0.77 -0.75 -11.77
N ASN A 163 1.92 -0.08 -11.56
CA ASN A 163 2.02 1.34 -11.14
C ASN A 163 1.59 2.37 -12.20
N GLU A 164 0.88 1.92 -13.23
CA GLU A 164 0.46 2.78 -14.33
C GLU A 164 -0.66 3.71 -13.89
N LYS A 165 -0.57 4.97 -14.31
CA LYS A 165 -1.66 5.93 -14.16
C LYS A 165 -2.83 5.53 -15.08
N THR A 166 -3.74 4.72 -14.55
CA THR A 166 -5.08 4.58 -15.12
C THR A 166 -6.02 5.58 -14.43
N ASP A 167 -6.53 6.52 -15.24
CA ASP A 167 -7.57 7.46 -14.83
C ASP A 167 -8.92 6.78 -14.68
N LEU A 168 -9.77 7.35 -13.82
CA LEU A 168 -11.17 6.96 -13.72
C LEU A 168 -12.03 7.71 -14.74
N VAL A 169 -12.96 6.98 -15.34
CA VAL A 169 -14.01 7.53 -16.20
C VAL A 169 -15.35 7.34 -15.50
N PHE A 170 -16.11 8.43 -15.39
CA PHE A 170 -17.43 8.43 -14.77
C PHE A 170 -18.51 8.52 -15.83
N HIS A 171 -19.44 7.57 -15.80
CA HIS A 171 -20.59 7.52 -16.70
C HIS A 171 -21.85 7.76 -15.89
N LEU A 172 -22.60 8.82 -16.19
CA LEU A 172 -23.93 9.00 -15.60
C LEU A 172 -24.86 7.94 -16.20
N GLU A 173 -25.38 7.03 -15.38
CA GLU A 173 -26.30 5.98 -15.84
C GLU A 173 -27.76 6.41 -15.77
N ASN A 174 -28.14 7.01 -14.65
CA ASN A 174 -29.50 7.50 -14.44
C ASN A 174 -29.54 8.62 -13.39
N ILE A 175 -30.70 9.28 -13.37
CA ILE A 175 -31.04 10.35 -12.43
C ILE A 175 -32.35 9.96 -11.75
N ASP A 176 -32.36 9.90 -10.43
CA ASP A 176 -33.59 9.74 -9.65
C ASP A 176 -34.10 11.13 -9.22
N GLN A 177 -35.22 11.54 -9.79
CA GLN A 177 -35.82 12.86 -9.53
C GLN A 177 -36.55 12.93 -8.18
N GLU A 178 -36.99 11.80 -7.62
CA GLU A 178 -37.71 11.80 -6.32
C GLU A 178 -36.75 12.07 -5.16
N THR A 179 -35.54 11.53 -5.26
CA THR A 179 -34.50 11.66 -4.24
C THR A 179 -33.41 12.67 -4.61
N ASN A 180 -33.50 13.28 -5.80
CA ASN A 180 -32.50 14.17 -6.38
C ASN A 180 -31.10 13.51 -6.44
N THR A 181 -31.05 12.26 -6.92
CA THR A 181 -29.84 11.42 -6.94
C THR A 181 -29.26 11.29 -8.35
N LEU A 182 -27.96 11.49 -8.49
CA LEU A 182 -27.18 11.22 -9.69
C LEU A 182 -26.41 9.91 -9.52
N ASN A 183 -26.74 8.89 -10.33
CA ASN A 183 -26.10 7.58 -10.28
C ASN A 183 -25.02 7.46 -11.36
N PHE A 184 -23.78 7.25 -10.92
CA PHE A 184 -22.60 7.14 -11.78
C PHE A 184 -22.06 5.72 -11.76
N LYS A 185 -21.78 5.16 -12.94
CA LYS A 185 -20.91 3.99 -13.08
C LYS A 185 -19.47 4.41 -13.32
N VAL A 186 -18.56 3.81 -12.57
CA VAL A 186 -17.13 4.15 -12.63
C VAL A 186 -16.35 3.04 -13.34
N THR A 187 -15.54 3.42 -14.33
CA THR A 187 -14.69 2.50 -15.10
C THR A 187 -13.25 3.00 -15.18
N LEU A 188 -12.31 2.11 -15.54
CA LEU A 188 -10.92 2.50 -15.82
C LEU A 188 -10.81 3.04 -17.26
N SER A 189 -10.03 4.10 -17.44
CA SER A 189 -9.72 4.63 -18.77
C SER A 189 -9.07 3.55 -19.62
N SER A 190 -9.62 3.32 -20.82
CA SER A 190 -9.04 2.45 -21.83
C SER A 190 -8.87 3.25 -23.11
N LYS A 191 -7.65 3.24 -23.67
CA LYS A 191 -7.31 3.94 -24.92
C LYS A 191 -7.65 5.44 -24.94
N GLY A 192 -7.46 6.14 -23.83
CA GLY A 192 -7.66 7.60 -23.75
C GLY A 192 -9.11 8.05 -23.54
N SER A 193 -10.01 7.15 -23.10
CA SER A 193 -11.36 7.55 -22.70
C SER A 193 -11.31 8.51 -21.50
N GLN A 194 -12.10 9.58 -21.57
CA GLN A 194 -12.19 10.62 -20.55
C GLN A 194 -13.65 10.86 -20.13
N THR A 195 -13.84 11.36 -18.91
CA THR A 195 -15.15 11.73 -18.39
C THR A 195 -15.69 12.92 -19.17
N LYS A 196 -16.84 12.77 -19.80
CA LYS A 196 -17.45 13.81 -20.63
C LYS A 196 -18.34 14.72 -19.79
N ILE A 197 -17.72 15.65 -19.08
CA ILE A 197 -18.38 16.57 -18.15
C ILE A 197 -19.51 17.36 -18.84
N SER A 198 -19.28 17.86 -20.06
CA SER A 198 -20.27 18.63 -20.81
C SER A 198 -21.53 17.83 -21.18
N GLU A 199 -21.40 16.54 -21.49
CA GLU A 199 -22.54 15.66 -21.78
C GLU A 199 -23.35 15.41 -20.49
N ILE A 200 -22.68 15.17 -19.37
CA ILE A 200 -23.32 14.96 -18.05
C ILE A 200 -24.12 16.20 -17.63
N LEU A 201 -23.55 17.40 -17.76
CA LEU A 201 -24.25 18.65 -17.41
C LEU A 201 -25.48 18.88 -18.30
N LYS A 202 -25.40 18.54 -19.59
CA LYS A 202 -26.53 18.64 -20.53
C LYS A 202 -27.66 17.68 -20.17
N GLU A 203 -27.32 16.43 -19.82
CA GLU A 203 -28.28 15.42 -19.37
C GLU A 203 -29.03 15.90 -18.11
N CYS A 204 -28.29 16.43 -17.12
CA CYS A 204 -28.87 16.97 -15.89
C CYS A 204 -29.81 18.15 -16.16
N SER A 205 -29.40 19.07 -17.03
CA SER A 205 -30.23 20.23 -17.41
C SER A 205 -31.50 19.83 -18.13
N ASN A 206 -31.45 18.82 -19.01
CA ASN A 206 -32.64 18.31 -19.71
C ASN A 206 -33.66 17.69 -18.75
N GLN A 207 -33.19 17.13 -17.63
CA GLN A 207 -34.02 16.51 -16.60
C GLN A 207 -34.37 17.46 -15.44
N GLY A 208 -34.10 18.76 -15.57
CA GLY A 208 -34.52 19.78 -14.60
C GLY A 208 -33.62 19.91 -13.36
N ILE A 209 -32.47 19.24 -13.31
CA ILE A 209 -31.51 19.36 -12.20
C ILE A 209 -30.48 20.44 -12.53
N LYS A 210 -30.40 21.45 -11.67
CA LYS A 210 -29.40 22.53 -11.79
C LYS A 210 -28.08 22.08 -11.16
N LEU A 211 -27.21 21.47 -11.95
CA LEU A 211 -25.87 21.06 -11.55
C LEU A 211 -24.81 22.01 -12.12
N ASP A 212 -23.97 22.57 -11.25
CA ASP A 212 -22.81 23.38 -11.65
C ASP A 212 -21.59 22.48 -11.94
N GLU A 213 -20.77 22.89 -12.91
CA GLU A 213 -19.55 22.17 -13.31
C GLU A 213 -18.58 22.02 -12.14
N GLU A 214 -18.44 23.06 -11.32
CA GLU A 214 -17.55 23.03 -10.15
C GLU A 214 -18.04 22.07 -9.06
N VAL A 215 -19.36 21.94 -8.89
CA VAL A 215 -19.96 20.97 -7.96
C VAL A 215 -19.73 19.54 -8.45
N LEU A 216 -19.93 19.30 -9.76
CA LEU A 216 -19.65 18.00 -10.37
C LEU A 216 -18.16 17.63 -10.24
N LYS A 217 -17.23 18.53 -10.57
CA LYS A 217 -15.79 18.29 -10.38
C LYS A 217 -15.45 17.98 -8.93
N LYS A 218 -15.98 18.73 -7.97
CA LYS A 218 -15.81 18.45 -6.53
C LYS A 218 -16.32 17.06 -6.15
N ALA A 219 -17.47 16.65 -6.67
CA ALA A 219 -18.03 15.33 -6.40
C ALA A 219 -17.13 14.21 -6.96
N LEU A 220 -16.67 14.33 -8.21
CA LEU A 220 -15.75 13.38 -8.83
C LEU A 220 -14.41 13.30 -8.07
N VAL A 221 -13.85 14.44 -7.65
CA VAL A 221 -12.63 14.49 -6.83
C VAL A 221 -12.85 13.82 -5.48
N LYS A 222 -14.02 14.04 -4.85
CA LYS A 222 -14.37 13.42 -3.57
C LYS A 222 -14.47 11.90 -3.69
N PHE A 223 -14.99 11.37 -4.80
CA PHE A 223 -14.94 9.92 -5.07
C PHE A 223 -13.50 9.42 -5.26
N LYS A 224 -12.68 10.12 -6.07
CA LYS A 224 -11.27 9.76 -6.32
C LYS A 224 -10.44 9.67 -5.04
N ARG A 225 -10.73 10.54 -4.05
CA ARG A 225 -10.06 10.55 -2.74
C ARG A 225 -10.26 9.29 -1.90
N GLN A 226 -11.28 8.46 -2.17
CA GLN A 226 -11.42 7.16 -1.51
C GLN A 226 -10.21 6.26 -1.72
N GLY A 227 -9.49 6.49 -2.80
CA GLY A 227 -8.43 5.62 -3.27
C GLY A 227 -7.00 6.01 -2.97
N GLU A 228 -6.78 7.21 -2.45
CA GLU A 228 -5.45 7.80 -2.25
C GLU A 228 -4.87 7.48 -0.87
N LEU A 229 -5.26 6.36 -0.25
CA LEU A 229 -4.79 6.00 1.09
C LEU A 229 -3.83 4.80 1.02
N ASP A 230 -2.58 5.08 1.38
CA ASP A 230 -1.50 4.09 1.48
C ASP A 230 -1.85 3.02 2.54
N PHE A 231 -1.57 1.76 2.24
CA PHE A 231 -1.69 0.67 3.21
C PHE A 231 -0.36 0.45 3.92
N PHE A 232 -0.41 0.26 5.23
CA PHE A 232 0.78 0.06 6.05
C PHE A 232 0.63 -1.18 6.92
N ILE A 233 1.76 -1.84 7.15
CA ILE A 233 1.87 -2.92 8.14
C ILE A 233 2.90 -2.50 9.18
N HIS A 234 2.53 -2.49 10.45
CA HIS A 234 3.43 -2.09 11.53
C HIS A 234 4.44 -3.21 11.85
N LYS A 235 5.74 -2.89 11.77
CA LYS A 235 6.86 -3.82 11.96
C LYS A 235 6.87 -4.49 13.36
N ASN A 236 6.46 -3.74 14.40
CA ASN A 236 6.35 -4.22 15.79
C ASN A 236 5.14 -3.62 16.53
N ALA A 237 3.91 -4.00 16.15
CA ALA A 237 2.70 -3.41 16.74
C ALA A 237 2.60 -3.64 18.27
N LEU A 238 3.06 -4.81 18.74
CA LEU A 238 3.00 -5.19 20.15
C LEU A 238 3.83 -4.27 21.02
N GLY A 239 5.10 -4.07 20.66
CA GLY A 239 6.00 -3.20 21.42
C GLY A 239 5.52 -1.76 21.40
N PHE A 240 5.16 -1.27 20.21
CA PHE A 240 4.66 0.09 20.03
C PHE A 240 3.43 0.37 20.90
N LEU A 241 2.37 -0.43 20.76
CA LEU A 241 1.12 -0.19 21.49
C LEU A 241 1.28 -0.39 23.00
N LYS A 242 2.16 -1.30 23.46
CA LYS A 242 2.46 -1.46 24.89
C LYS A 242 3.10 -0.22 25.48
N GLU A 243 4.12 0.33 24.81
CA GLU A 243 4.78 1.56 25.23
C GLU A 243 3.78 2.72 25.29
N GLN A 244 2.96 2.86 24.25
CA GLN A 244 1.92 3.90 24.22
C GLN A 244 0.87 3.71 25.31
N LEU A 245 0.50 2.46 25.63
CA LEU A 245 -0.44 2.16 26.71
C LEU A 245 0.14 2.53 28.08
N ASP A 246 1.42 2.23 28.32
CA ASP A 246 2.07 2.60 29.57
C ASP A 246 2.14 4.13 29.74
N LEU A 247 2.46 4.87 28.67
CA LEU A 247 2.41 6.35 28.69
C LEU A 247 0.99 6.87 28.94
N TYR A 248 -0.01 6.31 28.25
CA TYR A 248 -1.40 6.71 28.41
C TYR A 248 -1.91 6.47 29.84
N LEU A 249 -1.61 5.30 30.41
CA LEU A 249 -2.00 4.97 31.78
C LEU A 249 -1.25 5.82 32.81
N PHE A 250 0.00 6.17 32.55
CA PHE A 250 0.75 7.12 33.39
C PHE A 250 0.07 8.49 33.41
N GLU A 251 -0.27 9.03 32.24
CA GLU A 251 -0.99 10.30 32.17
C GLU A 251 -2.33 10.25 32.89
N TYR A 252 -3.11 9.19 32.66
CA TYR A 252 -4.38 8.98 33.34
C TYR A 252 -4.22 8.90 34.86
N LEU A 253 -3.21 8.17 35.35
CA LEU A 253 -2.96 8.00 36.77
C LEU A 253 -2.54 9.30 37.46
N PHE A 254 -1.72 10.13 36.81
CA PHE A 254 -1.11 11.31 37.45
C PHE A 254 -1.80 12.65 37.11
N LYS A 255 -2.49 12.76 35.96
CA LYS A 255 -3.19 13.99 35.56
C LYS A 255 -4.67 13.98 35.93
N GLU A 256 -5.34 12.82 35.85
CA GLU A 256 -6.80 12.75 36.04
C GLU A 256 -7.19 12.30 37.45
N ILE A 257 -6.32 11.61 38.20
CA ILE A 257 -6.64 11.07 39.52
C ILE A 257 -5.97 11.90 40.61
N SER A 258 -6.78 12.35 41.57
CA SER A 258 -6.33 13.10 42.76
C SER A 258 -6.21 12.23 44.01
N VAL A 259 -6.78 11.01 44.02
CA VAL A 259 -6.80 10.11 45.19
C VAL A 259 -6.48 8.66 44.78
N PHE A 260 -5.46 8.09 45.41
CA PHE A 260 -4.97 6.73 45.15
C PHE A 260 -5.57 5.71 46.13
N THR A 261 -6.81 5.26 45.87
CA THR A 261 -7.43 4.17 46.64
C THR A 261 -7.13 2.80 46.02
N LYS A 262 -7.24 1.73 46.82
CA LYS A 262 -7.03 0.36 46.33
C LYS A 262 -8.05 0.00 45.24
N GLU A 263 -9.31 0.32 45.46
CA GLU A 263 -10.40 0.06 44.51
C GLU A 263 -10.15 0.76 43.17
N ARG A 264 -9.59 1.97 43.21
CA ARG A 264 -9.26 2.73 42.01
C ARG A 264 -8.09 2.10 41.24
N LEU A 265 -7.03 1.71 41.95
CA LEU A 265 -5.88 1.04 41.35
C LEU A 265 -6.27 -0.31 40.75
N ASP A 266 -7.13 -1.08 41.42
CA ASP A 266 -7.66 -2.34 40.91
C ASP A 266 -8.46 -2.12 39.61
N GLY A 267 -9.28 -1.07 39.54
CA GLY A 267 -10.00 -0.68 38.33
C GLY A 267 -9.08 -0.34 37.15
N ILE A 268 -8.02 0.44 37.39
CA ILE A 268 -7.02 0.77 36.36
C ILE A 268 -6.28 -0.48 35.90
N ASN A 269 -5.95 -1.39 36.82
CA ASN A 269 -5.31 -2.65 36.47
C ASN A 269 -6.22 -3.51 35.57
N ILE A 270 -7.53 -3.54 35.82
CA ILE A 270 -8.49 -4.20 34.92
C ILE A 270 -8.47 -3.54 33.53
N ILE A 271 -8.46 -2.21 33.45
CA ILE A 271 -8.35 -1.49 32.16
C ILE A 271 -7.05 -1.86 31.44
N LYS A 272 -5.92 -1.89 32.15
CA LYS A 272 -4.62 -2.27 31.60
C LYS A 272 -4.65 -3.71 31.07
N GLU A 273 -5.17 -4.65 31.84
CA GLU A 273 -5.26 -6.06 31.44
C GLU A 273 -6.10 -6.22 30.16
N VAL A 274 -7.30 -5.62 30.11
CA VAL A 274 -8.15 -5.69 28.92
C VAL A 274 -7.48 -5.00 27.72
N ALA A 275 -6.87 -3.84 27.91
CA ALA A 275 -6.16 -3.14 26.84
C ALA A 275 -4.99 -3.97 26.29
N LEU A 276 -4.22 -4.64 27.17
CA LEU A 276 -3.14 -5.53 26.78
C LEU A 276 -3.64 -6.72 25.96
N GLU A 277 -4.78 -7.32 26.31
CA GLU A 277 -5.37 -8.41 25.53
C GLU A 277 -5.82 -7.93 24.14
N VAL A 278 -6.39 -6.73 24.02
CA VAL A 278 -6.71 -6.12 22.72
C VAL A 278 -5.44 -5.87 21.90
N ILE A 279 -4.37 -5.39 22.53
CA ILE A 279 -3.08 -5.18 21.88
C ILE A 279 -2.50 -6.50 21.36
N VAL A 280 -2.55 -7.57 22.16
CA VAL A 280 -2.07 -8.90 21.76
C VAL A 280 -2.84 -9.39 20.54
N LEU A 281 -4.17 -9.36 20.59
CA LEU A 281 -5.06 -9.72 19.48
C LEU A 281 -4.69 -8.98 18.19
N VAL A 282 -4.55 -7.65 18.26
CA VAL A 282 -4.20 -6.84 17.09
C VAL A 282 -2.80 -7.18 16.57
N SER A 283 -1.85 -7.37 17.48
CA SER A 283 -0.45 -7.60 17.13
C SER A 283 -0.20 -8.99 16.55
N GLU A 284 -0.93 -10.02 16.99
CA GLU A 284 -0.84 -11.36 16.42
C GLU A 284 -1.15 -11.35 14.93
N PHE A 285 -2.24 -10.68 14.54
CA PHE A 285 -2.61 -10.56 13.13
C PHE A 285 -1.57 -9.75 12.35
N GLU A 286 -1.13 -8.62 12.90
CA GLU A 286 -0.13 -7.77 12.25
C GLU A 286 1.21 -8.51 12.04
N ASN A 287 1.60 -9.36 12.99
CA ASN A 287 2.78 -10.20 12.87
C ASN A 287 2.65 -11.22 11.74
N GLU A 288 1.48 -11.82 11.54
CA GLU A 288 1.23 -12.70 10.38
C GLU A 288 1.31 -11.92 9.06
N LEU A 289 0.81 -10.68 9.00
CA LEU A 289 1.00 -9.83 7.83
C LEU A 289 2.47 -9.53 7.56
N CYS A 290 3.24 -9.19 8.60
CA CYS A 290 4.68 -8.99 8.49
C CYS A 290 5.41 -10.24 7.97
N LYS A 291 5.05 -11.44 8.45
CA LYS A 291 5.61 -12.71 7.97
C LYS A 291 5.30 -12.94 6.49
N ILE A 292 4.05 -12.71 6.08
CA ILE A 292 3.62 -12.87 4.69
C ILE A 292 4.32 -11.84 3.80
N TRP A 293 4.40 -10.59 4.24
CA TRP A 293 5.00 -9.49 3.51
C TRP A 293 6.50 -9.71 3.27
N ASN A 294 7.20 -10.25 4.27
CA ASN A 294 8.64 -10.53 4.19
C ASN A 294 8.98 -11.91 3.61
N LYS A 295 7.99 -12.69 3.19
CA LYS A 295 8.25 -13.98 2.56
C LYS A 295 8.90 -13.76 1.18
N PRO A 296 10.03 -14.43 0.87
CA PRO A 296 10.61 -14.41 -0.47
C PRO A 296 9.58 -14.84 -1.52
N ARG A 297 9.60 -14.18 -2.68
CA ARG A 297 8.66 -14.46 -3.76
C ARG A 297 9.17 -15.59 -4.64
N PHE A 298 8.23 -16.41 -5.12
CA PHE A 298 8.53 -17.43 -6.11
C PHE A 298 8.65 -16.79 -7.49
N VAL A 299 9.63 -17.24 -8.27
CA VAL A 299 9.78 -16.86 -9.67
C VAL A 299 8.67 -17.56 -10.45
N MET A 300 7.73 -16.78 -10.97
CA MET A 300 6.59 -17.30 -11.74
C MET A 300 6.97 -17.61 -13.20
N ASN A 301 7.85 -16.79 -13.78
CA ASN A 301 8.36 -16.94 -15.13
C ASN A 301 9.83 -16.52 -15.17
N SER A 302 10.62 -17.23 -15.97
CA SER A 302 11.97 -16.86 -16.36
C SER A 302 12.06 -16.92 -17.89
N HIS A 303 12.95 -16.12 -18.46
CA HIS A 303 13.28 -16.10 -19.89
C HIS A 303 14.74 -15.71 -20.03
N PHE A 304 15.32 -16.02 -21.19
CA PHE A 304 16.68 -15.69 -21.53
C PHE A 304 16.67 -14.72 -22.71
N ILE A 305 17.40 -13.62 -22.57
CA ILE A 305 17.54 -12.63 -23.64
C ILE A 305 18.98 -12.67 -24.12
N VAL A 306 19.16 -12.88 -25.42
CA VAL A 306 20.48 -12.99 -26.03
C VAL A 306 20.51 -12.31 -27.38
N SER A 307 21.57 -11.56 -27.67
CA SER A 307 21.73 -10.92 -28.96
C SER A 307 22.09 -11.93 -30.06
N LEU A 308 21.63 -11.68 -31.29
CA LEU A 308 21.79 -12.63 -32.40
C LEU A 308 23.27 -12.89 -32.75
N ASP A 309 24.14 -11.90 -32.61
CA ASP A 309 25.60 -11.99 -32.81
C ASP A 309 26.23 -13.01 -31.85
N LYS A 310 25.81 -13.04 -30.59
CA LYS A 310 26.28 -14.03 -29.60
C LYS A 310 25.86 -15.44 -29.96
N LEU A 311 24.65 -15.61 -30.48
CA LEU A 311 24.18 -16.90 -30.99
C LEU A 311 24.98 -17.34 -32.23
N LYS A 312 25.22 -16.43 -33.17
CA LYS A 312 26.07 -16.69 -34.35
C LYS A 312 27.48 -17.10 -33.93
N ALA A 313 28.08 -16.43 -32.95
CA ALA A 313 29.41 -16.74 -32.44
C ALA A 313 29.50 -18.15 -31.82
N LYS A 314 28.38 -18.70 -31.33
CA LYS A 314 28.26 -20.08 -30.84
C LYS A 314 27.89 -21.09 -31.95
N ASN A 315 27.86 -20.67 -33.21
CA ASN A 315 27.40 -21.46 -34.36
C ASN A 315 25.96 -21.97 -34.21
N TYR A 316 25.10 -21.22 -33.51
CA TYR A 316 23.69 -21.57 -33.37
C TYR A 316 22.92 -21.36 -34.68
N ASP A 317 22.08 -22.32 -35.07
CA ASP A 317 21.29 -22.25 -36.30
C ASP A 317 20.11 -21.27 -36.16
N LEU A 318 20.31 -20.04 -36.64
CA LEU A 318 19.29 -18.99 -36.62
C LEU A 318 18.05 -19.31 -37.47
N ASN A 319 18.12 -20.26 -38.41
CA ASN A 319 16.95 -20.64 -39.20
C ASN A 319 15.84 -21.25 -38.34
N LYS A 320 16.21 -21.88 -37.22
CA LYS A 320 15.25 -22.37 -36.22
C LYS A 320 14.38 -21.25 -35.66
N ILE A 321 14.95 -20.06 -35.50
CA ILE A 321 14.24 -18.88 -34.98
C ILE A 321 13.37 -18.27 -36.09
N THR A 322 13.92 -18.03 -37.28
CA THR A 322 13.18 -17.36 -38.38
C THR A 322 12.03 -18.19 -38.91
N ASN A 323 12.16 -19.52 -38.91
CA ASN A 323 11.10 -20.43 -39.36
C ASN A 323 10.07 -20.75 -38.27
N HIS A 324 10.28 -20.29 -37.04
CA HIS A 324 9.38 -20.58 -35.94
C HIS A 324 8.06 -19.79 -36.09
N PRO A 325 6.88 -20.39 -35.83
CA PRO A 325 5.59 -19.73 -36.01
C PRO A 325 5.39 -18.46 -35.16
N ASN A 326 6.11 -18.32 -34.04
CA ASN A 326 6.06 -17.10 -33.21
C ASN A 326 7.08 -16.02 -33.60
N TYR A 327 7.92 -16.24 -34.62
CA TYR A 327 8.89 -15.26 -35.08
C TYR A 327 8.30 -13.85 -35.37
N PRO A 328 7.10 -13.72 -35.98
CA PRO A 328 6.48 -12.40 -36.16
C PRO A 328 6.21 -11.64 -34.85
N LYS A 329 6.04 -12.33 -33.71
CA LYS A 329 5.87 -11.67 -32.40
C LYS A 329 7.18 -11.02 -31.92
N GLN A 330 8.31 -11.68 -32.15
CA GLN A 330 9.64 -11.11 -31.88
C GLN A 330 9.91 -9.88 -32.75
N VAL A 331 9.55 -9.94 -34.03
CA VAL A 331 9.68 -8.79 -34.95
C VAL A 331 8.83 -7.62 -34.47
N LYS A 332 7.59 -7.89 -34.03
CA LYS A 332 6.72 -6.86 -33.48
C LYS A 332 7.30 -6.23 -32.21
N GLU A 333 7.88 -7.02 -31.30
CA GLU A 333 8.55 -6.49 -30.11
C GLU A 333 9.70 -5.54 -30.48
N TRP A 334 10.53 -5.89 -31.47
CA TRP A 334 11.59 -5.00 -31.93
C TRP A 334 11.05 -3.69 -32.50
N GLN A 335 9.94 -3.74 -33.24
CA GLN A 335 9.26 -2.56 -33.76
C GLN A 335 8.68 -1.69 -32.64
N ASP A 336 8.01 -2.30 -31.66
CA ASP A 336 7.44 -1.62 -30.50
C ASP A 336 8.55 -0.95 -29.64
N LEU A 337 9.76 -1.51 -29.63
CA LEU A 337 10.96 -0.95 -28.98
C LEU A 337 11.72 0.08 -29.85
N ASN A 338 11.23 0.41 -31.05
CA ASN A 338 11.89 1.30 -32.02
C ASN A 338 13.32 0.84 -32.38
N LEU A 339 13.58 -0.47 -32.38
CA LEU A 339 14.86 -1.00 -32.85
C LEU A 339 14.89 -1.01 -34.37
N LYS A 340 16.04 -0.64 -34.95
CA LYS A 340 16.24 -0.68 -36.40
C LYS A 340 16.16 -2.14 -36.86
N THR A 341 15.19 -2.41 -37.74
CA THR A 341 15.05 -3.70 -38.41
C THR A 341 15.24 -3.47 -39.91
N THR A 342 16.10 -4.27 -40.52
CA THR A 342 16.22 -4.40 -41.99
C THR A 342 15.56 -5.70 -42.43
N ASP A 343 15.25 -5.83 -43.71
CA ASP A 343 14.64 -7.04 -44.28
C ASP A 343 15.52 -8.30 -44.13
N ASN A 344 16.80 -8.13 -43.81
CA ASN A 344 17.77 -9.21 -43.62
C ASN A 344 18.21 -9.29 -42.14
N LEU A 345 17.87 -10.38 -41.43
CA LEU A 345 18.32 -10.59 -40.05
C LEU A 345 19.85 -10.65 -39.91
N LEU A 346 20.56 -11.04 -40.98
CA LEU A 346 22.01 -11.11 -40.93
C LEU A 346 22.65 -9.73 -40.74
N GLU A 347 21.96 -8.67 -41.18
CA GLU A 347 22.38 -7.27 -41.03
C GLU A 347 21.95 -6.65 -39.68
N ASN A 348 21.08 -7.32 -38.92
CA ASN A 348 20.60 -6.88 -37.61
C ASN A 348 21.18 -7.74 -36.48
N GLU A 349 22.49 -8.01 -36.54
CA GLU A 349 23.14 -8.96 -35.65
C GLU A 349 23.08 -8.59 -34.15
N PHE A 350 22.88 -7.31 -33.81
CA PHE A 350 22.78 -6.87 -32.41
C PHE A 350 21.36 -6.88 -31.85
N LEU A 351 20.37 -7.37 -32.59
CA LEU A 351 19.00 -7.44 -32.06
C LEU A 351 18.91 -8.46 -30.92
N PRO A 352 18.21 -8.13 -29.83
CA PRO A 352 17.99 -9.06 -28.72
C PRO A 352 16.90 -10.06 -29.09
N LEU A 353 17.19 -11.35 -29.01
CA LEU A 353 16.20 -12.42 -29.06
C LEU A 353 15.66 -12.65 -27.65
N ASP A 354 14.35 -12.56 -27.47
CA ASP A 354 13.67 -12.91 -26.23
C ASP A 354 13.04 -14.32 -26.34
N THR A 355 13.53 -15.26 -25.53
CA THR A 355 13.03 -16.64 -25.53
C THR A 355 11.59 -16.76 -25.02
N ILE A 356 10.97 -15.68 -24.52
CA ILE A 356 9.54 -15.67 -24.15
C ILE A 356 8.63 -16.16 -25.29
N TYR A 357 8.98 -15.92 -26.55
CA TYR A 357 8.22 -16.35 -27.73
C TYR A 357 8.62 -17.74 -28.26
N PHE A 358 9.74 -18.29 -27.78
CA PHE A 358 10.38 -19.52 -28.26
C PHE A 358 10.65 -20.48 -27.08
N LYS A 359 9.61 -20.77 -26.29
CA LYS A 359 9.73 -21.59 -25.08
C LYS A 359 10.25 -23.01 -25.33
N ASP A 360 10.01 -23.55 -26.51
CA ASP A 360 10.54 -24.80 -27.01
C ASP A 360 12.05 -24.76 -27.29
N LEU A 361 12.59 -23.59 -27.64
CA LEU A 361 14.02 -23.37 -27.92
C LEU A 361 14.80 -22.81 -26.72
N GLU A 362 14.13 -22.41 -25.65
CA GLU A 362 14.74 -21.69 -24.51
C GLU A 362 15.90 -22.46 -23.87
N GLU A 363 15.69 -23.74 -23.52
CA GLU A 363 16.73 -24.56 -22.90
C GLU A 363 17.87 -24.87 -23.88
N GLU A 364 17.56 -25.08 -25.17
CA GLU A 364 18.58 -25.30 -26.21
C GLU A 364 19.50 -24.09 -26.34
N ILE A 365 18.92 -22.88 -26.37
CA ILE A 365 19.63 -21.61 -26.46
C ILE A 365 20.42 -21.34 -25.17
N LYS A 366 19.80 -21.52 -24.01
CA LYS A 366 20.44 -21.26 -22.70
C LYS A 366 21.66 -22.15 -22.49
N ASN A 367 21.59 -23.41 -22.90
CA ASN A 367 22.71 -24.36 -22.79
C ASN A 367 23.92 -24.01 -23.69
N GLN A 368 23.81 -23.03 -24.59
CA GLN A 368 24.96 -22.51 -25.35
C GLN A 368 25.85 -21.58 -24.51
N PHE A 369 25.37 -21.13 -23.35
CA PHE A 369 26.02 -20.12 -22.52
C PHE A 369 26.31 -20.62 -21.11
N ASN A 370 27.48 -20.25 -20.61
CA ASN A 370 27.82 -20.46 -19.21
C ASN A 370 27.25 -19.32 -18.34
N GLU A 371 27.05 -19.55 -17.04
CA GLU A 371 26.55 -18.51 -16.12
C GLU A 371 27.43 -17.24 -16.13
N ASN A 372 28.74 -17.39 -16.31
CA ASN A 372 29.69 -16.27 -16.34
C ASN A 372 29.56 -15.39 -17.61
N GLU A 373 28.86 -15.86 -18.64
CA GLU A 373 28.59 -15.09 -19.87
C GLU A 373 27.29 -14.26 -19.73
N ILE A 374 26.52 -14.48 -18.65
CA ILE A 374 25.31 -13.72 -18.34
C ILE A 374 25.73 -12.39 -17.72
N ASN A 375 25.42 -11.31 -18.43
CA ASN A 375 25.87 -9.96 -18.11
C ASN A 375 24.81 -9.09 -17.42
N GLY A 376 23.64 -9.65 -17.12
CA GLY A 376 22.58 -8.91 -16.45
C GLY A 376 21.39 -9.79 -16.07
N THR A 377 20.55 -9.28 -15.18
CA THR A 377 19.27 -9.89 -14.80
C THR A 377 18.22 -8.81 -14.70
N LEU A 378 17.16 -8.92 -15.48
CA LEU A 378 15.99 -8.06 -15.40
C LEU A 378 14.93 -8.72 -14.52
N ILE A 379 14.46 -8.02 -13.48
CA ILE A 379 13.48 -8.54 -12.54
C ILE A 379 12.22 -7.69 -12.59
N LYS A 380 11.12 -8.32 -13.00
CA LYS A 380 9.79 -7.71 -12.97
C LYS A 380 9.07 -8.07 -11.68
N SER A 381 9.15 -7.19 -10.69
CA SER A 381 8.48 -7.33 -9.39
C SER A 381 8.30 -5.96 -8.74
N GLU A 382 7.48 -5.89 -7.70
CA GLU A 382 7.58 -4.81 -6.71
C GLU A 382 9.00 -4.85 -6.11
N ASN A 383 9.71 -3.72 -6.10
CA ASN A 383 11.15 -3.68 -5.83
C ASN A 383 11.51 -4.03 -4.39
N TYR A 384 10.68 -3.73 -3.38
CA TYR A 384 10.89 -4.25 -2.02
C TYR A 384 10.91 -5.78 -2.02
N GLN A 385 9.93 -6.39 -2.70
CA GLN A 385 9.79 -7.85 -2.79
C GLN A 385 10.94 -8.48 -3.60
N ALA A 386 11.40 -7.80 -4.65
CA ALA A 386 12.57 -8.21 -5.41
C ALA A 386 13.82 -8.21 -4.52
N LEU A 387 14.15 -7.07 -3.91
CA LEU A 387 15.31 -6.91 -3.04
C LEU A 387 15.29 -7.92 -1.88
N ASN A 388 14.12 -8.12 -1.25
CA ASN A 388 13.97 -9.09 -0.18
C ASN A 388 14.23 -10.54 -0.65
N SER A 389 13.81 -10.89 -1.87
CA SER A 389 14.07 -12.22 -2.45
C SER A 389 15.53 -12.40 -2.86
N LEU A 390 16.20 -11.32 -3.25
CA LEU A 390 17.62 -11.30 -3.62
C LEU A 390 18.57 -11.23 -2.42
N LYS A 391 18.05 -10.83 -1.26
CA LYS A 391 18.81 -10.50 -0.04
C LYS A 391 19.90 -11.51 0.30
N ASN A 392 19.59 -12.81 0.24
CA ASN A 392 20.54 -13.86 0.61
C ASN A 392 21.58 -14.15 -0.48
N ARG A 393 21.21 -14.02 -1.76
CA ARG A 393 22.09 -14.32 -2.90
C ARG A 393 23.13 -13.24 -3.12
N TYR A 394 22.73 -11.98 -2.94
CA TYR A 394 23.55 -10.81 -3.27
C TYR A 394 23.95 -10.00 -2.04
N LYS A 395 23.96 -10.63 -0.86
CA LYS A 395 24.45 -9.99 0.37
C LYS A 395 25.88 -9.50 0.16
N GLU A 396 26.14 -8.23 0.45
CA GLU A 396 27.48 -7.61 0.38
C GLU A 396 28.20 -7.89 -0.95
N ALA A 397 27.45 -8.00 -2.05
CA ALA A 397 27.98 -8.39 -3.36
C ALA A 397 27.86 -7.28 -4.41
N ILE A 398 27.10 -6.22 -4.13
CA ILE A 398 26.83 -5.15 -5.09
C ILE A 398 27.83 -4.02 -4.89
N ASP A 399 28.60 -3.70 -5.93
CA ASP A 399 29.57 -2.59 -5.92
C ASP A 399 28.90 -1.21 -6.09
N CYS A 400 27.81 -1.14 -6.85
CA CYS A 400 27.17 0.12 -7.18
C CYS A 400 25.66 -0.04 -7.24
N ILE A 401 24.95 0.87 -6.58
CA ILE A 401 23.51 1.01 -6.66
C ILE A 401 23.21 2.39 -7.23
N TYR A 402 22.38 2.44 -8.28
CA TYR A 402 21.82 3.69 -8.80
C TYR A 402 20.30 3.57 -8.80
N ILE A 403 19.63 4.57 -8.23
CA ILE A 403 18.17 4.64 -8.23
C ILE A 403 17.68 6.04 -8.62
N ASP A 404 16.53 6.06 -9.28
CA ASP A 404 15.79 7.26 -9.66
C ASP A 404 14.36 7.14 -9.13
N PRO A 405 14.15 7.33 -7.81
CA PRO A 405 12.83 7.21 -7.18
C PRO A 405 11.88 8.32 -7.63
N PRO A 406 10.57 8.23 -7.33
CA PRO A 406 9.64 9.35 -7.51
C PRO A 406 10.10 10.59 -6.73
N TYR A 407 10.02 11.76 -7.34
CA TYR A 407 10.52 13.02 -6.76
C TYR A 407 9.49 13.70 -5.85
N ASN A 408 8.25 13.22 -5.86
CA ASN A 408 7.13 13.75 -5.10
C ASN A 408 6.77 15.21 -5.48
N THR A 409 6.89 15.55 -6.77
CA THR A 409 6.65 16.90 -7.32
C THR A 409 5.22 17.40 -7.15
N GLN A 410 4.31 16.52 -6.72
CA GLN A 410 2.85 16.73 -6.71
C GLN A 410 2.26 16.93 -8.12
N ASN A 411 3.04 16.69 -9.18
CA ASN A 411 2.60 16.85 -10.56
C ASN A 411 2.18 15.53 -11.20
N ASN A 412 1.32 15.63 -12.21
CA ASN A 412 0.76 14.48 -12.90
C ASN A 412 1.53 14.07 -14.18
N GLU A 413 2.69 14.64 -14.46
CA GLU A 413 3.39 14.49 -15.74
C GLU A 413 4.09 13.13 -15.93
N PHE A 414 4.46 12.44 -14.85
CA PHE A 414 5.14 11.13 -14.93
C PHE A 414 4.18 9.97 -15.23
N ILE A 415 4.65 8.88 -15.84
CA ILE A 415 3.84 7.67 -16.08
C ILE A 415 3.50 6.89 -14.80
N TYR A 416 4.18 7.20 -13.69
CA TYR A 416 4.03 6.58 -12.37
C TYR A 416 3.53 7.58 -11.32
N ALA A 417 2.97 7.09 -10.22
CA ALA A 417 2.50 7.95 -9.13
C ALA A 417 3.66 8.77 -8.53
N ASP A 418 3.52 10.09 -8.54
CA ASP A 418 4.51 11.07 -8.04
C ASP A 418 3.90 12.03 -7.00
N ARG A 419 2.86 11.54 -6.33
CA ARG A 419 2.07 12.30 -5.37
C ARG A 419 1.86 11.47 -4.11
N PHE A 420 2.82 11.56 -3.20
CA PHE A 420 2.80 10.88 -1.93
C PHE A 420 2.69 11.89 -0.79
N LYS A 421 2.10 11.46 0.33
CA LYS A 421 2.40 12.13 1.61
C LYS A 421 3.89 11.91 1.89
N ARG A 422 4.60 12.95 2.33
CA ARG A 422 6.04 12.87 2.60
C ARG A 422 6.41 11.74 3.56
N SER A 423 5.61 11.49 4.59
CA SER A 423 5.79 10.36 5.51
C SER A 423 5.72 9.00 4.79
N SER A 424 4.77 8.84 3.86
CA SER A 424 4.63 7.62 3.04
C SER A 424 5.83 7.44 2.12
N TRP A 425 6.31 8.52 1.49
CA TRP A 425 7.51 8.52 0.64
C TRP A 425 8.74 8.09 1.44
N LEU A 426 8.93 8.65 2.64
CA LEU A 426 10.03 8.29 3.52
C LEU A 426 9.97 6.82 3.92
N THR A 427 8.81 6.30 4.34
CA THR A 427 8.66 4.86 4.64
C THR A 427 8.98 3.99 3.43
N MET A 428 8.46 4.35 2.26
CA MET A 428 8.71 3.64 1.00
C MET A 428 10.22 3.56 0.70
N MET A 429 10.92 4.69 0.82
CA MET A 429 12.36 4.76 0.61
C MET A 429 13.14 4.01 1.68
N THR A 430 12.83 4.21 2.96
CA THR A 430 13.49 3.52 4.09
C THR A 430 13.46 2.02 3.91
N ASN A 431 12.29 1.44 3.64
CA ASN A 431 12.16 -0.02 3.48
C ASN A 431 13.04 -0.58 2.35
N ARG A 432 13.25 0.19 1.28
CA ARG A 432 14.06 -0.23 0.12
C ARG A 432 15.55 0.00 0.35
N LEU A 433 15.91 1.15 0.92
CA LEU A 433 17.29 1.52 1.21
C LEU A 433 17.88 0.62 2.30
N GLU A 434 17.11 0.21 3.31
CA GLU A 434 17.52 -0.80 4.31
C GLU A 434 17.93 -2.12 3.64
N LEU A 435 17.17 -2.57 2.63
CA LEU A 435 17.50 -3.78 1.87
C LEU A 435 18.68 -3.54 0.93
N ALA A 436 18.75 -2.38 0.28
CA ALA A 436 19.85 -2.00 -0.60
C ALA A 436 21.19 -1.97 0.16
N GLN A 437 21.20 -1.45 1.38
CA GLN A 437 22.37 -1.42 2.26
C GLN A 437 22.88 -2.84 2.58
N TYR A 438 21.99 -3.81 2.76
CA TYR A 438 22.37 -5.20 2.99
C TYR A 438 23.00 -5.89 1.76
N LEU A 439 22.67 -5.42 0.56
CA LEU A 439 23.20 -5.93 -0.70
C LEU A 439 24.54 -5.29 -1.08
N LEU A 440 24.76 -4.05 -0.64
CA LEU A 440 25.95 -3.27 -0.94
C LEU A 440 27.17 -3.84 -0.21
N ASN A 441 28.29 -3.97 -0.92
CA ASN A 441 29.55 -4.36 -0.27
C ASN A 441 30.19 -3.20 0.51
N ASP A 442 31.25 -3.49 1.25
CA ASP A 442 31.94 -2.55 2.16
C ASP A 442 32.57 -1.34 1.44
N LYS A 443 32.88 -1.47 0.15
CA LYS A 443 33.42 -0.42 -0.71
C LYS A 443 32.39 0.13 -1.69
N GLY A 444 31.16 -0.35 -1.61
CA GLY A 444 30.14 -0.07 -2.57
C GLY A 444 29.62 1.35 -2.42
N VAL A 445 29.08 1.89 -3.51
CA VAL A 445 28.53 3.24 -3.56
C VAL A 445 27.07 3.22 -3.97
N ALA A 446 26.26 4.08 -3.36
CA ALA A 446 24.86 4.25 -3.68
C ALA A 446 24.59 5.67 -4.16
N PHE A 447 24.00 5.80 -5.34
CA PHE A 447 23.60 7.05 -5.97
C PHE A 447 22.08 7.12 -6.06
N VAL A 448 21.53 8.28 -5.70
CA VAL A 448 20.09 8.57 -5.77
C VAL A 448 19.91 9.88 -6.52
N SER A 449 19.18 9.83 -7.62
CA SER A 449 18.71 11.03 -8.32
C SER A 449 17.43 11.54 -7.66
N ILE A 450 17.38 12.83 -7.32
CA ILE A 450 16.23 13.45 -6.63
C ILE A 450 16.23 14.96 -6.91
N ASP A 451 15.05 15.57 -6.88
CA ASP A 451 14.88 17.02 -6.95
C ASP A 451 14.81 17.68 -5.56
N ASP A 452 14.59 18.99 -5.53
CA ASP A 452 14.52 19.80 -4.31
C ASP A 452 13.35 19.46 -3.37
N ASN A 453 12.29 18.79 -3.84
CA ASN A 453 11.13 18.47 -3.01
C ASN A 453 11.46 17.49 -1.89
N GLU A 454 12.32 16.51 -2.15
CA GLU A 454 12.68 15.45 -1.20
C GLU A 454 14.19 15.34 -0.93
N GLN A 455 15.05 16.13 -1.60
CA GLN A 455 16.51 16.05 -1.46
C GLN A 455 17.00 16.08 -0.01
N ALA A 456 16.52 17.06 0.78
CA ALA A 456 16.97 17.22 2.16
C ALA A 456 16.58 16.01 3.02
N TYR A 457 15.35 15.50 2.86
CA TYR A 457 14.88 14.35 3.62
C TYR A 457 15.53 13.04 3.15
N CYS A 458 15.74 12.88 1.85
CA CYS A 458 16.49 11.76 1.28
C CYS A 458 17.91 11.72 1.81
N LYS A 459 18.59 12.88 1.91
CA LYS A 459 19.94 12.97 2.45
C LYS A 459 20.01 12.49 3.89
N VAL A 460 19.12 12.97 4.76
CA VAL A 460 19.13 12.54 6.17
C VAL A 460 18.77 11.06 6.30
N LEU A 461 17.84 10.57 5.47
CA LEU A 461 17.50 9.15 5.43
C LEU A 461 18.69 8.28 5.02
N MET A 462 19.44 8.69 3.98
CA MET A 462 20.65 7.98 3.57
C MET A 462 21.74 8.04 4.64
N ASP A 463 21.89 9.16 5.34
CA ASP A 463 22.82 9.24 6.48
C ASP A 463 22.44 8.26 7.59
N GLU A 464 21.16 8.17 7.95
CA GLU A 464 20.68 7.23 8.97
C GLU A 464 20.98 5.77 8.56
N ILE A 465 20.70 5.40 7.31
CA ILE A 465 20.81 4.01 6.84
C ILE A 465 22.25 3.59 6.56
N PHE A 466 23.04 4.43 5.88
CA PHE A 466 24.38 4.08 5.42
C PHE A 466 25.50 4.53 6.36
N ASN A 467 25.29 5.61 7.13
CA ASN A 467 26.30 6.16 8.05
C ASN A 467 25.95 5.94 9.54
N GLY A 468 24.67 5.72 9.88
CA GLY A 468 24.21 5.46 11.25
C GLY A 468 24.61 4.09 11.82
N GLY A 469 25.20 3.22 10.99
CA GLY A 469 25.81 1.95 11.36
C GLY A 469 27.34 1.99 11.43
N GLY A 470 27.94 3.16 11.70
CA GLY A 470 29.38 3.28 11.93
C GLY A 470 29.82 2.50 13.18
N GLY A 471 30.84 1.65 13.02
CA GLY A 471 31.52 0.92 14.08
C GLY A 471 32.38 1.77 15.01
#